data_AF-A0A3B1BT11-F1
#
_entry.id   AF-A0A3B1BT11-F1
#
_cell.length_a   1.000
_cell.length_b   1.000
_cell.length_c   1.000
_cell.angle_alpha   90.00
_cell.angle_beta   90.00
_cell.angle_gamma   90.00
#
_symmetry.space_group_name_H-M   'P 1'
#
loop_
_entity.id
_entity.type
_entity.pdbx_description
1 polymer ?
#
loop_
_entity_poly.entity_id
_entity_poly.type
_entity_poly.pdbx_seq_one_letter_code
_entity_poly.pdbx_strand_id
1 'polypeptide(L)'
;MMIKKGGCSLAVVLAFMLCFAPVSAVAQGEGEKPSVGVLFIQAMDKKDEATMRELIKTRTNEFPMEVKAMIEYAMSPGVDPREQDFLFQVTFVISTMYGEQTGDERLLNAVKSSRMNLEQTRKSASLPPAAVEKTKKELAQLGSGSWRIVVFRMGEQGLDIEVDVRESSGGELTPRIEFKQAEAAKELVRKNLPNAKKGKIIWSSMGVGLKTAFWGD
;
A
#
# COMPACT_ATOMS: atom_id res chain seq x y z
N MET A 1 -6.77 29.65 -27.90
CA MET A 1 -5.66 28.74 -28.25
C MET A 1 -4.52 29.00 -27.28
N MET A 2 -4.28 28.09 -26.33
CA MET A 2 -3.03 27.98 -25.56
C MET A 2 -3.10 26.68 -24.74
N ILE A 3 -2.46 25.63 -25.23
CA ILE A 3 -2.30 24.35 -24.53
C ILE A 3 -1.06 24.49 -23.63
N LYS A 4 -1.26 24.49 -22.32
CA LYS A 4 -0.20 24.38 -21.31
C LYS A 4 0.29 22.92 -21.27
N LYS A 5 1.50 22.66 -21.74
CA LYS A 5 2.17 21.36 -21.62
C LYS A 5 2.56 21.12 -20.15
N GLY A 6 1.88 20.20 -19.48
CA GLY A 6 2.27 19.68 -18.17
C GLY A 6 3.32 18.58 -18.34
N GLY A 7 4.60 18.93 -18.17
CA GLY A 7 5.68 17.96 -18.06
C GLY A 7 5.72 17.42 -16.63
N CYS A 8 5.17 16.22 -16.42
CA CYS A 8 5.30 15.50 -15.14
C CYS A 8 5.07 14.00 -15.34
N SER A 9 5.78 13.36 -16.27
CA SER A 9 5.73 11.89 -16.44
C SER A 9 7.07 11.21 -16.72
N LEU A 10 8.19 11.93 -16.78
CA LEU A 10 9.49 11.30 -17.08
C LEU A 10 10.32 10.96 -15.83
N ALA A 11 10.04 11.58 -14.69
CA ALA A 11 10.89 11.46 -13.49
C ALA A 11 10.63 10.19 -12.66
N VAL A 12 9.46 9.56 -12.78
CA VAL A 12 9.12 8.35 -12.00
C VAL A 12 9.72 7.09 -12.64
N VAL A 13 9.90 7.07 -13.96
CA VAL A 13 10.47 5.92 -14.69
C VAL A 13 11.98 5.77 -14.46
N LEU A 14 12.70 6.85 -14.13
CA LEU A 14 14.16 6.82 -13.94
C LEU A 14 14.59 6.24 -12.57
N ALA A 15 13.68 6.13 -11.60
CA ALA A 15 14.00 5.57 -10.27
C ALA A 15 14.16 4.04 -10.28
N PHE A 16 13.83 3.37 -11.39
CA PHE A 16 14.01 1.92 -11.58
C PHE A 16 15.49 1.50 -11.69
N MET A 17 16.45 2.44 -11.78
CA MET A 17 17.85 2.15 -12.12
C MET A 17 18.81 1.90 -10.94
N LEU A 18 18.43 2.02 -9.66
CA LEU A 18 19.45 2.22 -8.60
C LEU A 18 19.53 1.23 -7.43
N CYS A 19 18.76 0.14 -7.37
CA CYS A 19 18.77 -0.73 -6.17
C CYS A 19 19.19 -2.19 -6.36
N PHE A 20 19.61 -2.63 -7.55
CA PHE A 20 20.16 -3.98 -7.70
C PHE A 20 21.47 -3.98 -8.47
N ALA A 21 22.57 -3.85 -7.73
CA ALA A 21 23.88 -4.35 -8.13
C ALA A 21 24.25 -5.59 -7.26
N PRO A 22 25.03 -6.54 -7.79
CA PRO A 22 24.69 -7.96 -7.72
C PRO A 22 25.64 -8.78 -6.83
N VAL A 23 25.17 -9.90 -6.28
CA VAL A 23 26.06 -11.00 -5.89
C VAL A 23 26.07 -12.01 -7.03
N SER A 24 26.97 -11.78 -7.98
CA SER A 24 27.73 -12.79 -8.73
C SER A 24 28.61 -12.08 -9.76
N ALA A 25 29.92 -12.14 -9.54
CA ALA A 25 30.92 -11.73 -10.50
C ALA A 25 30.91 -12.70 -11.69
N VAL A 26 30.29 -12.30 -12.81
CA VAL A 26 30.60 -12.81 -14.14
C VAL A 26 30.48 -11.65 -15.14
N ALA A 27 31.60 -11.33 -15.77
CA ALA A 27 31.73 -10.59 -17.03
C ALA A 27 30.97 -9.25 -17.15
N GLN A 28 31.70 -8.15 -16.94
CA GLN A 28 31.43 -6.89 -17.63
C GLN A 28 31.55 -7.13 -19.14
N GLY A 29 30.43 -7.12 -19.86
CA GLY A 29 30.35 -7.26 -21.31
C GLY A 29 29.24 -6.38 -21.87
N GLU A 30 29.63 -5.48 -22.78
CA GLU A 30 28.87 -4.91 -23.90
C GLU A 30 27.32 -4.92 -23.85
N GLY A 31 26.72 -3.73 -23.70
CA GLY A 31 25.38 -3.40 -24.19
C GLY A 31 24.24 -4.25 -23.63
N GLU A 32 23.81 -4.00 -22.39
CA GLU A 32 22.57 -4.58 -21.85
C GLU A 32 21.39 -4.20 -22.75
N LYS A 33 20.89 -5.18 -23.52
CA LYS A 33 19.64 -5.03 -24.23
C LYS A 33 18.55 -4.75 -23.19
N PRO A 34 17.74 -3.69 -23.36
CA PRO A 34 16.65 -3.40 -22.44
C PRO A 34 15.75 -4.64 -22.26
N SER A 35 15.30 -4.84 -21.03
CA SER A 35 14.46 -5.97 -20.66
C SER A 35 13.16 -5.95 -21.47
N VAL A 36 12.56 -7.12 -21.71
CA VAL A 36 11.35 -7.19 -22.54
C VAL A 36 10.19 -6.43 -21.89
N GLY A 37 10.15 -6.38 -20.55
CA GLY A 37 9.19 -5.57 -19.80
C GLY A 37 9.33 -4.07 -20.08
N VAL A 38 10.56 -3.55 -20.08
CA VAL A 38 10.83 -2.13 -20.38
C VAL A 38 10.44 -1.78 -21.82
N LEU A 39 10.81 -2.62 -22.78
CA LEU A 39 10.43 -2.42 -24.19
C LEU A 39 8.92 -2.46 -24.38
N PHE A 40 8.22 -3.35 -23.66
CA PHE A 40 6.78 -3.46 -23.72
C PHE A 40 6.09 -2.20 -23.17
N ILE A 41 6.54 -1.68 -22.02
CA ILE A 41 6.01 -0.44 -21.43
C ILE A 41 6.22 0.73 -22.40
N GLN A 42 7.41 0.84 -23.01
CA GLN A 42 7.68 1.89 -24.00
C GLN A 42 6.75 1.80 -25.23
N ALA A 43 6.45 0.60 -25.70
CA ALA A 43 5.49 0.39 -26.80
C ALA A 43 4.06 0.73 -26.36
N MET A 44 3.68 0.35 -25.14
CA MET A 44 2.37 0.66 -24.55
C MET A 44 2.17 2.18 -24.39
N ASP A 45 3.17 2.92 -23.91
CA ASP A 45 3.15 4.38 -23.78
C ASP A 45 2.95 5.08 -25.14
N LYS A 46 3.54 4.50 -26.19
CA LYS A 46 3.38 4.95 -27.58
C LYS A 46 2.09 4.46 -28.24
N LYS A 47 1.29 3.64 -27.54
CA LYS A 47 0.12 2.93 -28.09
C LYS A 47 0.44 2.09 -29.33
N ASP A 48 1.65 1.54 -29.38
CA ASP A 48 2.15 0.74 -30.48
C ASP A 48 1.87 -0.76 -30.24
N GLU A 49 0.65 -1.17 -30.59
CA GLU A 49 0.19 -2.54 -30.43
C GLU A 49 0.98 -3.54 -31.29
N ALA A 50 1.41 -3.13 -32.49
CA ALA A 50 2.18 -3.98 -33.38
C ALA A 50 3.51 -4.37 -32.74
N THR A 51 4.22 -3.39 -32.16
CA THR A 51 5.48 -3.64 -31.43
C THR A 51 5.24 -4.48 -30.18
N MET A 52 4.17 -4.22 -29.40
CA MET A 52 3.83 -5.05 -28.24
C MET A 52 3.63 -6.53 -28.63
N ARG A 53 2.90 -6.78 -29.73
CA ARG A 53 2.66 -8.13 -30.23
C ARG A 53 3.93 -8.79 -30.73
N GLU A 54 4.76 -8.07 -31.47
CA GLU A 54 6.02 -8.59 -31.99
C GLU A 54 7.00 -8.96 -30.87
N LEU A 55 7.05 -8.17 -29.79
CA LEU A 55 7.85 -8.50 -28.61
C LEU A 55 7.42 -9.84 -28.00
N ILE A 56 6.11 -10.06 -27.81
CA ILE A 56 5.56 -11.32 -27.27
C ILE A 56 5.92 -12.50 -28.16
N LYS A 57 5.86 -12.33 -29.48
CA LYS A 57 6.19 -13.40 -30.43
C LYS A 57 7.67 -13.75 -30.46
N THR A 58 8.54 -12.73 -30.40
CA THR A 58 9.99 -12.91 -30.59
C THR A 58 10.74 -13.20 -29.29
N ARG A 59 10.20 -12.76 -28.15
CA ARG A 59 10.81 -12.88 -26.81
C ARG A 59 9.87 -13.59 -25.82
N THR A 60 9.07 -14.53 -26.30
CA THR A 60 8.00 -15.22 -25.53
C THR A 60 8.48 -15.74 -24.18
N ASN A 61 9.63 -16.41 -24.14
CA ASN A 61 10.13 -17.09 -22.94
C ASN A 61 10.54 -16.14 -21.81
N GLU A 62 10.68 -14.84 -22.08
CA GLU A 62 11.12 -13.85 -21.10
C GLU A 62 9.96 -13.25 -20.30
N PHE A 63 8.76 -13.21 -20.88
CA PHE A 63 7.59 -12.57 -20.26
C PHE A 63 7.12 -13.21 -18.96
N PRO A 64 7.12 -14.55 -18.77
CA PRO A 64 6.70 -15.14 -17.50
C PRO A 64 7.52 -14.64 -16.31
N MET A 65 8.84 -14.48 -16.48
CA MET A 65 9.71 -13.98 -15.41
C MET A 65 9.51 -12.49 -15.16
N GLU A 66 9.40 -11.68 -16.21
CA GLU A 66 9.15 -10.24 -16.09
C GLU A 66 7.82 -9.94 -15.40
N VAL A 67 6.74 -10.62 -15.80
CA VAL A 67 5.42 -10.46 -15.17
C VAL A 67 5.47 -10.85 -13.71
N LYS A 68 6.17 -11.95 -13.38
CA LYS A 68 6.36 -12.36 -11.99
C LYS A 68 7.09 -11.29 -11.18
N ALA A 69 8.19 -10.75 -11.68
CA ALA A 69 8.96 -9.72 -11.01
C ALA A 69 8.15 -8.43 -10.76
N MET A 70 7.37 -7.99 -11.76
CA MET A 70 6.47 -6.83 -11.60
C MET A 70 5.38 -7.07 -10.54
N ILE A 71 4.81 -8.27 -10.47
CA ILE A 71 3.82 -8.63 -9.45
C ILE A 71 4.44 -8.67 -8.06
N GLU A 72 5.61 -9.31 -7.91
CA GLU A 72 6.33 -9.38 -6.62
C GLU A 72 6.68 -7.98 -6.11
N TYR A 73 7.14 -7.09 -6.99
CA TYR A 73 7.37 -5.71 -6.65
C TYR A 73 6.08 -4.97 -6.27
N ALA A 74 5.01 -5.07 -7.09
CA ALA A 74 3.72 -4.45 -6.79
C ALA A 74 3.11 -4.92 -5.45
N MET A 75 3.41 -6.14 -5.02
CA MET A 75 2.96 -6.68 -3.74
C MET A 75 3.89 -6.35 -2.56
N SER A 76 5.03 -5.72 -2.80
CA SER A 76 5.99 -5.40 -1.76
C SER A 76 5.46 -4.31 -0.80
N PRO A 77 5.81 -4.38 0.50
CA PRO A 77 5.46 -3.34 1.45
C PRO A 77 6.03 -1.98 1.02
N GLY A 78 5.23 -0.91 1.18
CA GLY A 78 5.68 0.47 0.94
C GLY A 78 5.57 0.97 -0.50
N VAL A 79 5.16 0.14 -1.46
CA VAL A 79 4.88 0.61 -2.83
C VAL A 79 3.59 1.43 -2.86
N ASP A 80 3.61 2.57 -3.55
CA ASP A 80 2.45 3.47 -3.64
C ASP A 80 1.26 2.78 -4.35
N PRO A 81 0.01 2.94 -3.88
CA PRO A 81 -1.14 2.29 -4.48
C PRO A 81 -1.32 2.54 -5.99
N ARG A 82 -0.95 3.73 -6.50
CA ARG A 82 -1.04 4.04 -7.92
C ARG A 82 0.02 3.31 -8.73
N GLU A 83 1.22 3.16 -8.18
CA GLU A 83 2.29 2.39 -8.78
C GLU A 83 1.94 0.90 -8.83
N GLN A 84 1.37 0.36 -7.75
CA GLN A 84 0.82 -0.99 -7.74
C GLN A 84 -0.27 -1.16 -8.82
N ASP A 85 -1.20 -0.21 -8.95
CA ASP A 85 -2.25 -0.26 -9.97
C ASP A 85 -1.68 -0.23 -11.40
N PHE A 86 -0.66 0.60 -11.64
CA PHE A 86 0.04 0.67 -12.91
C PHE A 86 0.74 -0.65 -13.26
N LEU A 87 1.48 -1.25 -12.34
CA LEU A 87 2.16 -2.53 -12.57
C LEU A 87 1.17 -3.67 -12.83
N PHE A 88 0.05 -3.69 -12.10
CA PHE A 88 -1.02 -4.65 -12.37
C PHE A 88 -1.70 -4.43 -13.72
N GLN A 89 -1.82 -3.17 -14.18
CA GLN A 89 -2.31 -2.86 -15.52
C GLN A 89 -1.34 -3.36 -16.60
N VAL A 90 -0.05 -3.09 -16.48
CA VAL A 90 0.98 -3.55 -17.44
C VAL A 90 0.98 -5.08 -17.54
N THR A 91 1.06 -5.76 -16.40
CA THR A 91 1.09 -7.23 -16.34
C THR A 91 -0.19 -7.87 -16.85
N PHE A 92 -1.34 -7.22 -16.67
CA PHE A 92 -2.61 -7.65 -17.26
C PHE A 92 -2.59 -7.57 -18.79
N VAL A 93 -2.10 -6.47 -19.36
CA VAL A 93 -1.99 -6.31 -20.82
C VAL A 93 -1.03 -7.34 -21.41
N ILE A 94 0.16 -7.47 -20.81
CA ILE A 94 1.16 -8.47 -21.23
C ILE A 94 0.55 -9.87 -21.23
N SER A 95 -0.02 -10.29 -20.09
CA SER A 95 -0.53 -11.65 -19.93
C SER A 95 -1.74 -11.96 -20.82
N THR A 96 -2.58 -10.96 -21.11
CA THR A 96 -3.68 -11.07 -22.08
C THR A 96 -3.13 -11.34 -23.48
N MET A 97 -2.24 -10.48 -23.97
CA MET A 97 -1.65 -10.63 -25.30
C MET A 97 -0.78 -11.90 -25.41
N TYR A 98 -0.12 -12.31 -24.33
CA TYR A 98 0.64 -13.56 -24.26
C TYR A 98 -0.28 -14.77 -24.45
N GLY A 99 -1.42 -14.81 -23.75
CA GLY A 99 -2.42 -15.86 -23.92
C GLY A 99 -3.00 -15.89 -25.34
N GLU A 100 -3.30 -14.72 -25.93
CA GLU A 100 -3.77 -14.63 -27.32
C GLU A 100 -2.79 -15.23 -28.33
N GLN A 101 -1.48 -15.04 -28.13
CA GLN A 101 -0.45 -15.50 -29.07
C GLN A 101 0.03 -16.94 -28.86
N THR A 102 0.02 -17.40 -27.61
CA THR A 102 0.59 -18.71 -27.23
C THR A 102 -0.47 -19.76 -26.92
N GLY A 103 -1.71 -19.34 -26.65
CA GLY A 103 -2.76 -20.19 -26.10
C GLY A 103 -2.59 -20.51 -24.61
N ASP A 104 -1.58 -19.98 -23.92
CA ASP A 104 -1.33 -20.22 -22.49
C ASP A 104 -1.90 -19.10 -21.61
N GLU A 105 -3.04 -19.37 -20.97
CA GLU A 105 -3.72 -18.44 -20.06
C GLU A 105 -3.20 -18.48 -18.62
N ARG A 106 -2.24 -19.35 -18.29
CA ARG A 106 -1.76 -19.50 -16.90
C ARG A 106 -1.21 -18.20 -16.35
N LEU A 107 -0.50 -17.43 -17.18
CA LEU A 107 0.06 -16.15 -16.80
C LEU A 107 -1.03 -15.13 -16.45
N LEU A 108 -2.11 -15.08 -17.23
CA LEU A 108 -3.26 -14.20 -16.99
C LEU A 108 -3.99 -14.58 -15.70
N ASN A 109 -4.17 -15.88 -15.45
CA ASN A 109 -4.80 -16.38 -14.24
C ASN A 109 -3.97 -16.06 -12.98
N ALA A 110 -2.64 -16.14 -13.08
CA ALA A 110 -1.75 -15.71 -12.00
C ALA A 110 -1.89 -14.21 -11.70
N VAL A 111 -1.91 -13.35 -12.72
CA VAL A 111 -2.08 -11.89 -12.56
C VAL A 111 -3.42 -11.56 -11.89
N LYS A 112 -4.53 -12.16 -12.35
CA LYS A 112 -5.86 -11.98 -11.77
C LYS A 112 -5.90 -12.38 -10.28
N SER A 113 -5.28 -13.51 -9.96
CA SER A 113 -5.24 -14.03 -8.58
C SER A 113 -4.44 -13.11 -7.66
N SER A 114 -3.27 -12.65 -8.12
CA SER A 114 -2.44 -11.70 -7.37
C SER A 114 -3.13 -10.34 -7.18
N ARG A 115 -3.88 -9.86 -8.18
CA ARG A 115 -4.65 -8.62 -8.07
C ARG A 115 -5.74 -8.73 -7.00
N MET A 116 -6.47 -9.84 -6.99
CA MET A 116 -7.50 -10.12 -6.00
C MET A 116 -6.92 -10.17 -4.59
N ASN A 117 -5.75 -10.79 -4.42
CA ASN A 117 -5.03 -10.81 -3.14
C ASN A 117 -4.61 -9.41 -2.70
N LEU A 118 -4.09 -8.58 -3.60
CA LEU A 118 -3.74 -7.18 -3.29
C LEU A 118 -4.97 -6.40 -2.82
N GLU A 119 -6.10 -6.53 -3.53
CA GLU A 119 -7.34 -5.84 -3.17
C GLU A 119 -7.89 -6.30 -1.82
N GLN A 120 -7.77 -7.59 -1.50
CA GLN A 120 -8.16 -8.11 -0.19
C GLN A 120 -7.26 -7.55 0.92
N THR A 121 -5.95 -7.45 0.68
CA THR A 121 -4.99 -6.80 1.59
C THR A 121 -5.29 -5.31 1.77
N ARG A 122 -5.63 -4.59 0.70
CA ARG A 122 -6.03 -3.18 0.78
C ARG A 122 -7.33 -3.00 1.55
N LYS A 123 -8.31 -3.87 1.33
CA LYS A 123 -9.60 -3.86 2.04
C LYS A 123 -9.43 -4.16 3.53
N SER A 124 -8.55 -5.09 3.89
CA SER A 124 -8.24 -5.38 5.30
C SER A 124 -7.46 -4.24 5.97
N ALA A 125 -6.61 -3.52 5.22
CA ALA A 125 -5.91 -2.33 5.69
C ALA A 125 -6.79 -1.07 5.76
N SER A 126 -7.84 -0.97 4.93
CA SER A 126 -8.75 0.19 4.91
C SER A 126 -9.77 0.13 6.04
N LEU A 127 -9.85 1.20 6.83
CA LEU A 127 -10.78 1.32 7.94
C LEU A 127 -12.15 1.82 7.44
N PRO A 128 -13.27 1.12 7.71
CA PRO A 128 -14.59 1.55 7.25
C PRO A 128 -15.00 2.89 7.89
N PRO A 129 -15.37 3.94 7.12
CA PRO A 129 -15.62 5.29 7.67
C PRO A 129 -16.67 5.32 8.78
N ALA A 130 -17.79 4.60 8.62
CA ALA A 130 -18.85 4.54 9.63
C ALA A 130 -18.37 3.88 10.95
N ALA A 131 -17.54 2.84 10.84
CA ALA A 131 -16.96 2.17 12.00
C ALA A 131 -15.90 3.04 12.69
N VAL A 132 -15.11 3.78 11.91
CA VAL A 132 -14.16 4.77 12.43
C VAL A 132 -14.87 5.84 13.25
N GLU A 133 -15.91 6.46 12.69
CA GLU A 133 -16.63 7.54 13.39
C GLU A 133 -17.33 7.06 14.65
N LYS A 134 -17.95 5.88 14.60
CA LYS A 134 -18.50 5.21 15.78
C LYS A 134 -17.42 4.98 16.84
N THR A 135 -16.27 4.45 16.43
CA THR A 135 -15.14 4.14 17.33
C THR A 135 -14.59 5.41 17.98
N LYS A 136 -14.39 6.48 17.21
CA LYS A 136 -13.94 7.78 17.73
C LYS A 136 -14.90 8.33 18.78
N LYS A 137 -16.21 8.29 18.50
CA LYS A 137 -17.24 8.79 19.41
C LYS A 137 -17.25 8.03 20.74
N GLU A 138 -17.20 6.70 20.68
CA GLU A 138 -17.23 5.87 21.90
C GLU A 138 -15.90 5.95 22.67
N LEU A 139 -14.75 6.00 21.99
CA LEU A 139 -13.45 6.18 22.64
C LEU A 139 -13.34 7.53 23.38
N ALA A 140 -13.85 8.60 22.79
CA ALA A 140 -13.83 9.93 23.41
C ALA A 140 -14.68 10.02 24.70
N GLN A 141 -15.58 9.06 24.92
CA GLN A 141 -16.43 8.96 26.11
C GLN A 141 -15.81 8.10 27.23
N LEU A 142 -14.67 7.46 26.99
CA LEU A 142 -14.00 6.63 28.01
C LEU A 142 -13.11 7.49 28.93
N GLY A 143 -13.23 7.30 30.24
CA GLY A 143 -12.40 7.97 31.23
C GLY A 143 -13.01 9.25 31.82
N SER A 144 -12.26 9.91 32.70
CA SER A 144 -12.66 11.19 33.27
C SER A 144 -11.96 12.32 32.53
N GLY A 145 -12.62 12.92 31.54
CA GLY A 145 -12.06 14.06 30.80
C GLY A 145 -12.74 14.30 29.46
N SER A 146 -12.52 15.49 28.89
CA SER A 146 -12.92 15.80 27.52
C SER A 146 -11.80 15.38 26.56
N TRP A 147 -11.93 14.18 25.99
CA TRP A 147 -10.95 13.64 25.06
C TRP A 147 -11.27 14.02 23.61
N ARG A 148 -10.24 14.20 22.80
CA ARG A 148 -10.34 14.33 21.34
C ARG A 148 -9.40 13.34 20.67
N ILE A 149 -9.84 12.72 19.59
CA ILE A 149 -8.97 11.87 18.77
C ILE A 149 -8.21 12.78 17.81
N VAL A 150 -6.89 12.75 17.87
CA VAL A 150 -6.00 13.55 17.00
C VAL A 150 -5.34 12.71 15.90
N VAL A 151 -5.18 11.41 16.12
CA VAL A 151 -4.73 10.45 15.09
C VAL A 151 -5.66 9.25 15.08
N PHE A 152 -6.05 8.83 13.87
CA PHE A 152 -6.80 7.59 13.65
C PHE A 152 -6.45 7.04 12.26
N ARG A 153 -5.44 6.17 12.17
CA ARG A 153 -4.96 5.66 10.87
C ARG A 153 -4.36 4.28 10.98
N MET A 154 -4.44 3.51 9.90
CA MET A 154 -3.66 2.28 9.77
C MET A 154 -2.21 2.65 9.42
N GLY A 155 -1.29 2.40 10.34
CA GLY A 155 0.16 2.50 10.13
C GLY A 155 0.78 1.14 9.81
N GLU A 156 2.09 1.12 9.58
CA GLU A 156 2.84 -0.11 9.26
C GLU A 156 2.76 -1.17 10.39
N GLN A 157 2.72 -0.70 11.64
CA GLN A 157 2.68 -1.54 12.83
C GLN A 157 1.26 -1.89 13.29
N GLY A 158 0.22 -1.39 12.61
CA GLY A 158 -1.17 -1.59 13.00
C GLY A 158 -1.93 -0.28 13.09
N LEU A 159 -3.11 -0.33 13.72
CA LEU A 159 -3.94 0.84 13.91
C LEU A 159 -3.32 1.77 14.98
N ASP A 160 -3.01 2.99 14.58
CA ASP A 160 -2.55 4.04 15.47
C ASP A 160 -3.71 4.97 15.82
N ILE A 161 -3.98 5.06 17.13
CA ILE A 161 -4.98 5.97 17.70
C ILE A 161 -4.27 6.87 18.71
N GLU A 162 -4.34 8.18 18.51
CA GLU A 162 -3.88 9.16 19.50
C GLU A 162 -5.06 9.97 20.01
N VAL A 163 -5.15 10.06 21.33
CA VAL A 163 -6.21 10.72 22.08
C VAL A 163 -5.58 11.79 22.96
N ASP A 164 -5.99 13.03 22.78
CA ASP A 164 -5.47 14.20 23.51
C ASP A 164 -6.59 14.85 24.31
N VAL A 165 -6.24 15.63 25.32
CA VAL A 165 -7.20 16.41 26.12
C VAL A 165 -7.64 17.64 25.33
N ARG A 166 -8.95 17.92 25.27
CA ARG A 166 -9.51 19.03 24.49
C ARG A 166 -9.22 20.40 25.08
N GLU A 167 -9.21 20.50 26.41
CA GLU A 167 -8.92 21.72 27.15
C GLU A 167 -7.90 21.40 28.26
N SER A 168 -6.70 21.97 28.19
CA SER A 168 -5.82 22.02 29.36
C SER A 168 -6.40 23.05 30.33
N SER A 169 -7.35 22.63 31.15
CA SER A 169 -7.76 23.43 32.30
C SER A 169 -6.58 23.53 33.25
N GLY A 170 -5.80 24.60 33.11
CA GLY A 170 -4.75 24.96 34.05
C GLY A 170 -5.33 24.97 35.46
N GLY A 171 -4.75 24.13 36.33
CA GLY A 171 -5.12 24.03 37.74
C GLY A 171 -6.22 23.02 38.05
N GLU A 172 -5.87 21.72 38.09
CA GLU A 172 -5.87 20.88 39.31
C GLU A 172 -6.10 19.37 39.05
N LEU A 173 -6.63 18.94 37.92
CA LEU A 173 -6.76 17.50 37.62
C LEU A 173 -6.53 17.18 36.14
N THR A 174 -5.32 16.73 35.78
CA THR A 174 -5.08 16.08 34.49
C THR A 174 -5.97 14.84 34.38
N PRO A 175 -6.82 14.73 33.35
CA PRO A 175 -7.60 13.52 33.05
C PRO A 175 -6.77 12.25 33.14
N ARG A 176 -7.32 11.20 33.75
CA ARG A 176 -6.65 9.90 33.88
C ARG A 176 -7.41 8.82 33.12
N ILE A 177 -6.65 7.89 32.55
CA ILE A 177 -7.17 6.63 31.99
C ILE A 177 -6.67 5.50 32.87
N GLU A 178 -7.59 4.88 33.59
CA GLU A 178 -7.33 3.71 34.42
C GLU A 178 -7.12 2.46 33.56
N PHE A 179 -6.57 1.40 34.16
CA PHE A 179 -6.29 0.15 33.44
C PHE A 179 -7.56 -0.43 32.81
N LYS A 180 -8.67 -0.48 33.57
CA LYS A 180 -9.96 -0.99 33.09
C LYS A 180 -10.50 -0.23 31.87
N GLN A 181 -10.29 1.09 31.81
CA GLN A 181 -10.73 1.92 30.69
C GLN A 181 -9.86 1.70 29.45
N ALA A 182 -8.54 1.51 29.64
CA ALA A 182 -7.64 1.14 28.56
C ALA A 182 -7.98 -0.24 27.97
N GLU A 183 -8.32 -1.23 28.81
CA GLU A 183 -8.81 -2.54 28.35
C GLU A 183 -10.14 -2.41 27.58
N ALA A 184 -11.10 -1.65 28.12
CA ALA A 184 -12.37 -1.40 27.43
C ALA A 184 -12.17 -0.71 26.07
N ALA A 185 -11.20 0.21 25.95
CA ALA A 185 -10.86 0.87 24.70
C ALA A 185 -10.32 -0.13 23.65
N LYS A 186 -9.45 -1.07 24.05
CA LYS A 186 -8.97 -2.14 23.16
C LYS A 186 -10.10 -3.02 22.66
N GLU A 187 -10.98 -3.47 23.57
CA GLU A 187 -12.13 -4.30 23.21
C GLU A 187 -13.11 -3.57 22.28
N LEU A 188 -13.31 -2.28 22.51
CA LEU A 188 -14.13 -1.44 21.66
C LEU A 188 -13.57 -1.32 20.24
N VAL A 189 -12.27 -1.08 20.11
CA VAL A 189 -11.59 -1.03 18.82
C VAL A 189 -11.69 -2.38 18.11
N ARG A 190 -11.42 -3.50 18.79
CA ARG A 190 -11.56 -4.84 18.22
C ARG A 190 -12.99 -5.15 17.75
N LYS A 191 -13.99 -4.73 18.52
CA LYS A 191 -15.41 -4.92 18.20
C LYS A 191 -15.84 -4.12 16.97
N ASN A 192 -15.47 -2.84 16.91
CA ASN A 192 -15.90 -1.96 15.83
C ASN A 192 -15.02 -2.08 14.58
N LEU A 193 -13.75 -2.48 14.73
CA LEU A 193 -12.76 -2.61 13.66
C LEU A 193 -12.09 -4.01 13.71
N PRO A 194 -12.82 -5.09 13.41
CA PRO A 194 -12.33 -6.47 13.54
C PRO A 194 -11.15 -6.82 12.62
N ASN A 195 -10.89 -5.98 11.61
CA ASN A 195 -9.75 -6.10 10.70
C ASN A 195 -8.46 -5.49 11.28
N ALA A 196 -8.54 -4.63 12.30
CA ALA A 196 -7.38 -4.06 12.98
C ALA A 196 -6.82 -5.05 14.02
N LYS A 197 -6.07 -6.06 13.55
CA LYS A 197 -5.52 -7.15 14.37
C LYS A 197 -4.52 -6.68 15.43
N LYS A 198 -3.77 -5.64 15.14
CA LYS A 198 -2.77 -5.04 16.03
C LYS A 198 -2.87 -3.52 16.00
N GLY A 199 -2.40 -2.87 17.06
CA GLY A 199 -2.34 -1.43 17.13
C GLY A 199 -2.01 -0.89 18.52
N LYS A 200 -2.07 0.44 18.64
CA LYS A 200 -1.88 1.15 19.90
C LYS A 200 -2.84 2.32 20.06
N ILE A 201 -3.25 2.56 21.29
CA ILE A 201 -3.99 3.75 21.71
C ILE A 201 -3.09 4.52 22.67
N ILE A 202 -2.75 5.76 22.31
CA ILE A 202 -1.95 6.66 23.14
C ILE A 202 -2.86 7.74 23.67
N TRP A 203 -2.92 7.91 24.99
CA TRP A 203 -3.49 9.08 25.63
C TRP A 203 -2.39 10.04 26.00
N SER A 204 -2.54 11.30 25.61
CA SER A 204 -1.62 12.39 25.91
C SER A 204 -2.36 13.60 26.45
N SER A 205 -1.61 14.50 27.09
CA SER A 205 -2.04 15.85 27.43
C SER A 205 -0.94 16.81 27.01
N MET A 206 -1.24 17.72 26.09
CA MET A 206 -0.27 18.68 25.55
C MET A 206 1.00 18.01 25.00
N GLY A 207 0.84 16.85 24.35
CA GLY A 207 1.96 16.08 23.80
C GLY A 207 2.76 15.26 24.83
N VAL A 208 2.44 15.35 26.12
CA VAL A 208 3.01 14.47 27.16
C VAL A 208 2.20 13.18 27.23
N GLY A 209 2.85 12.04 26.98
CA GLY A 209 2.20 10.73 27.06
C GLY A 209 1.74 10.40 28.48
N LEU A 210 0.45 10.16 28.65
CA LEU A 210 -0.17 9.76 29.91
C LEU A 210 -0.28 8.24 30.02
N LYS A 211 -0.65 7.58 28.92
CA LYS A 211 -0.82 6.14 28.86
C LYS A 211 -0.76 5.61 27.44
N THR A 212 -0.27 4.39 27.29
CA THR A 212 -0.36 3.65 26.03
C THR A 212 -0.95 2.28 26.28
N ALA A 213 -1.91 1.89 25.45
CA ALA A 213 -2.45 0.54 25.41
C ALA A 213 -2.11 -0.09 24.06
N PHE A 214 -1.44 -1.23 24.10
CA PHE A 214 -1.12 -2.02 22.91
C PHE A 214 -2.09 -3.20 22.80
N TRP A 215 -2.38 -3.58 21.56
CA TRP A 215 -3.00 -4.87 21.28
C TRP A 215 -2.39 -5.49 20.02
N GLY A 216 -2.44 -6.81 20.00
CA GLY A 216 -1.93 -7.66 18.93
C GLY A 216 -2.14 -9.09 19.39
N ASP A 217 -2.38 -9.99 18.44
CA ASP A 217 -2.29 -11.42 18.67
C ASP A 217 -0.81 -11.86 18.75
#